data_AF-A0A016T208-F1
#
_entry.id   AF-A0A016T208-F1
#
_cell.length_a   1.000
_cell.length_b   1.000
_cell.length_c   1.000
_cell.angle_alpha   90.00
_cell.angle_beta   90.00
_cell.angle_gamma   90.00
#
_symmetry.space_group_name_H-M   'P 1'
#
loop_
_entity.id
_entity.type
_entity.pdbx_description
1 polymer ?
#
loop_
_entity_poly.entity_id
_entity_poly.type
_entity_poly.pdbx_seq_one_letter_code
_entity_poly.pdbx_strand_id
1 'polypeptide(L)'
;MSKKKSKTQKKKFFSNPKNKNKVFKKKEKPAIVAKMDSLLRKRGAFQVLVPSGCDTIPHCSHGPCLLFGEREHGEIKSRFFACAVYRSDPTACAYKAEMDESNSIVKVDGEPHQSSSSKTNGTIESKKKPIGYGCIPKKLKEIPKTSTLVFCHECVDVFETKHKCPSEIVTRTQLRFPTKLLHPLEAQNGEAQFFFSEEALGVLSDAVDRSQADGVLCLGAPRLFETLRQQKNGRHLFLLDYDKRYAHFYPSRQFGQYSMLVDHFYDNKTATRLSAFFAECASVLLVCDPPFGVFIEPLMRSIESLKQRHKDARFVIALLRKFSRTYILVNKRKIMVQPELKGTEPATFYGCIAIPMFVGKHILRKDKNYWMSDYRVTYDNHKVFAKPSKTTVRLFTDLKPDVFDLSAVDGYKFCEFCERYVSKDNKHCFMCSTCTSKVS
;
A
#
# COMPACT_ATOMS: atom_id res chain seq x y z
N MET A 1 -20.91 -12.92 20.17
CA MET A 1 -20.23 -14.01 19.42
C MET A 1 -20.81 -14.14 18.01
N SER A 2 -19.95 -14.37 17.02
CA SER A 2 -20.22 -14.29 15.57
C SER A 2 -21.23 -15.33 15.03
N LYS A 3 -21.99 -14.96 14.00
CA LYS A 3 -23.08 -15.70 13.33
C LYS A 3 -22.70 -17.09 12.73
N LYS A 4 -21.49 -17.60 12.91
CA LYS A 4 -20.98 -18.80 12.24
C LYS A 4 -21.27 -20.15 12.93
N LYS A 5 -22.13 -20.22 13.94
CA LYS A 5 -22.52 -21.51 14.54
C LYS A 5 -23.65 -22.17 13.73
N SER A 6 -23.46 -23.41 13.30
CA SER A 6 -24.51 -24.22 12.65
C SER A 6 -25.73 -24.41 13.56
N LYS A 7 -26.90 -24.77 13.02
CA LYS A 7 -28.11 -25.03 13.83
C LYS A 7 -27.84 -26.04 14.96
N THR A 8 -27.03 -27.05 14.69
CA THR A 8 -26.62 -28.09 15.65
C THR A 8 -25.74 -27.53 16.77
N GLN A 9 -24.80 -26.63 16.45
CA GLN A 9 -23.94 -25.98 17.44
C GLN A 9 -24.68 -24.98 18.33
N LYS A 10 -25.77 -24.37 17.84
CA LYS A 10 -26.66 -23.53 18.65
C LYS A 10 -27.45 -24.37 19.65
N LYS A 11 -27.99 -25.53 19.23
CA LYS A 11 -28.66 -26.47 20.14
C LYS A 11 -27.74 -26.95 21.27
N LYS A 12 -26.50 -27.34 20.96
CA LYS A 12 -25.48 -27.73 21.98
C LYS A 12 -25.08 -26.59 22.93
N PHE A 13 -25.19 -25.33 22.51
CA PHE A 13 -24.85 -24.18 23.37
C PHE A 13 -25.96 -23.86 24.37
N PHE A 14 -27.22 -23.98 23.96
CA PHE A 14 -28.40 -23.74 24.80
C PHE A 14 -28.82 -24.96 25.65
N SER A 15 -28.28 -26.15 25.36
CA SER A 15 -28.47 -27.34 26.21
C SER A 15 -27.70 -27.26 27.54
N ASN A 16 -26.74 -26.33 27.68
CA ASN A 16 -26.09 -26.07 28.96
C ASN A 16 -26.99 -25.17 29.84
N PRO A 17 -27.38 -25.61 31.05
CA PRO A 17 -28.27 -24.86 31.95
C PRO A 17 -27.79 -23.42 32.23
N LYS A 18 -26.46 -23.20 32.27
CA LYS A 18 -25.83 -21.88 32.50
C LYS A 18 -26.03 -20.87 31.35
N ASN A 19 -26.55 -21.31 30.21
CA ASN A 19 -26.71 -20.50 29.00
C ASN A 19 -28.16 -20.38 28.52
N LYS A 20 -29.14 -20.97 29.23
CA LYS A 20 -30.56 -20.94 28.84
C LYS A 20 -31.13 -19.52 28.66
N ASN A 21 -30.64 -18.55 29.44
CA ASN A 21 -31.14 -17.17 29.42
C ASN A 21 -30.22 -16.19 28.66
N LYS A 22 -29.18 -16.66 27.95
CA LYS A 22 -28.26 -15.78 27.22
C LYS A 22 -28.77 -15.49 25.81
N VAL A 23 -29.16 -14.24 25.55
CA VAL A 23 -29.57 -13.78 24.22
C VAL A 23 -28.34 -13.36 23.39
N PHE A 24 -28.25 -13.82 22.15
CA PHE A 24 -27.22 -13.35 21.21
C PHE A 24 -27.53 -11.92 20.77
N LYS A 25 -26.95 -10.90 21.42
CA LYS A 25 -26.97 -9.53 20.89
C LYS A 25 -26.08 -9.45 19.64
N LYS A 26 -26.69 -9.07 18.51
CA LYS A 26 -25.98 -8.66 17.30
C LYS A 26 -25.24 -7.37 17.65
N LYS A 27 -23.95 -7.27 17.34
CA LYS A 27 -23.25 -5.98 17.38
C LYS A 27 -23.83 -5.18 16.21
N GLU A 28 -24.82 -4.33 16.48
CA GLU A 28 -25.44 -3.50 15.46
C GLU A 28 -24.49 -2.35 15.15
N LYS A 29 -24.03 -2.28 13.89
CA LYS A 29 -23.57 -1.00 13.36
C LYS A 29 -24.80 -0.11 13.20
N PRO A 30 -24.74 1.20 13.52
CA PRO A 30 -25.85 2.11 13.31
C PRO A 30 -26.34 2.00 11.85
N ALA A 31 -27.65 1.92 11.63
CA ALA A 31 -28.24 1.69 10.31
C ALA A 31 -27.80 2.73 9.27
N ILE A 32 -27.52 3.97 9.70
CA ILE A 32 -27.02 5.08 8.88
C ILE A 32 -25.61 4.79 8.33
N VAL A 33 -24.72 4.25 9.17
CA VAL A 33 -23.34 3.89 8.80
C VAL A 33 -23.31 2.74 7.78
N ALA A 34 -24.19 1.75 7.95
CA ALA A 34 -24.34 0.66 6.99
C ALA A 34 -24.94 1.13 5.64
N LYS A 35 -25.81 2.16 5.65
CA LYS A 35 -26.44 2.73 4.46
C LYS A 35 -25.42 3.55 3.64
N MET A 36 -24.61 4.42 4.27
CA MET A 36 -23.53 5.18 3.62
C MET A 36 -22.39 4.30 3.09
N ASP A 37 -21.96 3.28 3.85
CA ASP A 37 -20.92 2.33 3.40
C ASP A 37 -21.39 1.51 2.17
N SER A 38 -22.70 1.32 2.01
CA SER A 38 -23.29 0.73 0.80
C SER A 38 -23.33 1.70 -0.39
N LEU A 39 -23.49 3.01 -0.16
CA LEU A 39 -23.72 4.00 -1.22
C LEU A 39 -22.43 4.37 -1.96
N LEU A 40 -21.32 4.63 -1.26
CA LEU A 40 -20.03 4.93 -1.89
C LEU A 40 -19.40 3.71 -2.60
N ARG A 41 -19.83 2.49 -2.22
CA ARG A 41 -19.43 1.23 -2.85
C ARG A 41 -20.38 0.76 -3.95
N LYS A 42 -21.58 1.36 -4.07
CA LYS A 42 -22.47 1.13 -5.22
C LYS A 42 -21.82 1.77 -6.44
N ARG A 43 -21.27 0.91 -7.31
CA ARG A 43 -20.70 1.34 -8.59
C ARG A 43 -21.71 2.20 -9.34
N GLY A 44 -21.28 3.40 -9.76
CA GLY A 44 -22.09 4.31 -10.58
C GLY A 44 -22.72 5.47 -9.82
N ALA A 45 -22.88 5.40 -8.49
CA ALA A 45 -23.45 6.50 -7.70
C ALA A 45 -22.45 7.62 -7.41
N PHE A 46 -21.14 7.31 -7.39
CA PHE A 46 -20.10 8.29 -7.12
C PHE A 46 -18.94 8.14 -8.10
N GLN A 47 -18.31 9.26 -8.43
CA GLN A 47 -17.05 9.33 -9.16
C GLN A 47 -16.06 10.22 -8.42
N VAL A 48 -14.79 9.83 -8.41
CA VAL A 48 -13.72 10.73 -7.96
C VAL A 48 -13.40 11.71 -9.08
N LEU A 49 -13.46 13.00 -8.77
CA LEU A 49 -13.22 14.09 -9.71
C LEU A 49 -11.80 14.64 -9.55
N VAL A 50 -11.35 15.36 -10.58
CA VAL A 50 -10.16 16.21 -10.49
C VAL A 50 -10.61 17.55 -9.90
N PRO A 51 -9.96 18.07 -8.84
CA PRO A 51 -10.32 19.36 -8.24
C PRO A 51 -9.79 20.53 -9.09
N SER A 52 -10.14 20.59 -10.37
CA SER A 52 -9.76 21.68 -11.28
C SER A 52 -10.50 22.96 -10.89
N GLY A 53 -9.78 24.08 -10.78
CA GLY A 53 -10.36 25.37 -10.40
C GLY A 53 -10.78 25.46 -8.92
N CYS A 54 -10.21 24.61 -8.05
CA CYS A 54 -10.29 24.76 -6.60
C CYS A 54 -8.99 25.41 -6.10
N ASP A 55 -9.06 26.55 -5.42
CA ASP A 55 -7.86 27.26 -4.94
C ASP A 55 -7.09 26.47 -3.88
N THR A 56 -7.80 25.68 -3.06
CA THR A 56 -7.20 24.85 -2.02
C THR A 56 -7.91 23.50 -1.89
N ILE A 57 -7.14 22.44 -1.72
CA ILE A 57 -7.67 21.11 -1.40
C ILE A 57 -7.83 21.04 0.13
N PRO A 58 -9.02 20.76 0.68
CA PRO A 58 -9.21 20.64 2.11
C PRO A 58 -8.51 19.42 2.72
N HIS A 59 -8.11 19.55 3.99
CA HIS A 59 -7.45 18.49 4.76
C HIS A 59 -8.33 18.04 5.94
N CYS A 60 -8.43 16.72 6.11
CA CYS A 60 -8.87 16.12 7.35
C CYS A 60 -7.65 15.73 8.20
N SER A 61 -7.85 15.23 9.42
CA SER A 61 -6.77 14.74 10.30
C SER A 61 -5.88 13.66 9.65
N HIS A 62 -6.38 13.03 8.59
CA HIS A 62 -5.72 11.99 7.82
C HIS A 62 -5.06 12.50 6.53
N GLY A 63 -4.96 13.82 6.31
CA GLY A 63 -4.32 14.41 5.13
C GLY A 63 -5.30 14.96 4.09
N PRO A 64 -4.83 15.25 2.86
CA PRO A 64 -5.65 15.80 1.78
C PRO A 64 -6.88 14.94 1.48
N CYS A 65 -7.98 15.60 1.17
CA CYS A 65 -9.23 14.94 0.81
C CYS A 65 -9.34 14.66 -0.69
N LEU A 66 -10.19 13.69 -1.05
CA LEU A 66 -10.59 13.45 -2.44
C LEU A 66 -11.88 14.20 -2.73
N LEU A 67 -11.99 14.75 -3.95
CA LEU A 67 -13.22 15.33 -4.46
C LEU A 67 -14.10 14.23 -5.05
N PHE A 68 -15.34 14.12 -4.57
CA PHE A 68 -16.36 13.21 -5.07
C PHE A 68 -17.46 13.99 -5.78
N GLY A 69 -17.96 13.43 -6.88
CA GLY A 69 -19.22 13.82 -7.51
C GLY A 69 -20.25 12.73 -7.31
N GLU A 70 -21.39 13.06 -6.71
CA GLU A 70 -22.56 12.18 -6.63
C GLU A 70 -23.36 12.26 -7.92
N ARG A 71 -23.71 11.09 -8.46
CA ARG A 71 -24.41 10.95 -9.74
C ARG A 71 -25.88 10.65 -9.52
N GLU A 72 -26.73 11.37 -10.23
CA GLU A 72 -28.16 11.09 -10.37
C GLU A 72 -28.53 11.15 -11.86
N HIS A 73 -29.20 10.12 -12.38
CA HIS A 73 -29.53 9.98 -13.80
C HIS A 73 -28.33 10.15 -14.78
N GLY A 74 -27.10 9.88 -14.32
CA GLY A 74 -25.89 9.97 -15.14
C GLY A 74 -25.16 11.32 -15.05
N GLU A 75 -25.78 12.34 -14.46
CA GLU A 75 -25.19 13.67 -14.25
C GLU A 75 -24.66 13.84 -12.83
N ILE A 76 -23.68 14.73 -12.65
CA ILE A 76 -23.17 15.08 -11.31
C ILE A 76 -24.12 16.10 -10.70
N LYS A 77 -24.79 15.75 -9.61
CA LYS A 77 -25.72 16.64 -8.90
C LYS A 77 -25.10 17.38 -7.73
N SER A 78 -24.15 16.75 -7.05
CA SER A 78 -23.48 17.34 -5.90
C SER A 78 -22.00 16.99 -5.92
N ARG A 79 -21.19 17.90 -5.35
CA ARG A 79 -19.75 17.74 -5.23
C ARG A 79 -19.34 17.96 -3.78
N PHE A 80 -18.44 17.11 -3.29
CA PHE A 80 -17.93 17.25 -1.93
C PHE A 80 -16.54 16.63 -1.77
N PHE A 81 -15.73 17.21 -0.91
CA PHE A 81 -14.50 16.59 -0.44
C PHE A 81 -14.78 15.64 0.71
N ALA A 82 -14.11 14.50 0.73
CA ALA A 82 -14.11 13.57 1.87
C ALA A 82 -12.74 12.91 2.07
N CYS A 83 -12.54 12.37 3.27
CA CYS A 83 -11.29 11.73 3.67
C CYS A 83 -10.81 10.70 2.65
N ALA A 84 -9.56 10.81 2.16
CA ALA A 84 -9.00 9.86 1.20
C ALA A 84 -8.80 8.45 1.77
N VAL A 85 -8.62 8.31 3.08
CA VAL A 85 -8.36 7.03 3.75
C VAL A 85 -9.67 6.37 4.17
N TYR A 86 -10.45 7.00 5.05
CA TYR A 86 -11.69 6.45 5.63
C TYR A 86 -12.95 6.92 4.91
N ARG A 87 -12.93 6.83 3.58
CA ARG A 87 -13.88 7.44 2.63
C ARG A 87 -15.35 7.17 2.96
N SER A 88 -15.67 5.98 3.44
CA SER A 88 -17.05 5.50 3.65
C SER A 88 -17.44 5.27 5.11
N ASP A 89 -16.56 5.64 6.04
CA ASP A 89 -16.77 5.38 7.46
C ASP A 89 -16.82 6.68 8.27
N PRO A 90 -18.02 7.27 8.44
CA PRO A 90 -18.17 8.47 9.24
C PRO A 90 -17.79 8.26 10.72
N THR A 91 -17.67 7.01 11.19
CA THR A 91 -17.17 6.73 12.55
C THR A 91 -15.65 6.81 12.66
N ALA A 92 -14.93 6.60 11.56
CA ALA A 92 -13.47 6.74 11.51
C ALA A 92 -13.04 8.14 11.05
N CYS A 93 -13.77 8.76 10.13
CA CYS A 93 -13.58 10.17 9.78
C CYS A 93 -14.90 10.78 9.29
N ALA A 94 -15.46 11.70 10.08
CA ALA A 94 -16.69 12.41 9.73
C ALA A 94 -16.46 13.61 8.77
N TYR A 95 -15.21 13.87 8.36
CA TYR A 95 -14.87 15.04 7.56
C TYR A 95 -15.53 15.00 6.18
N LYS A 96 -16.35 16.02 5.89
CA LYS A 96 -16.98 16.24 4.59
C LYS A 96 -17.06 17.74 4.32
N ALA A 97 -16.66 18.18 3.13
CA ALA A 97 -16.81 19.58 2.72
C ALA A 97 -17.60 19.66 1.41
N GLU A 98 -18.81 20.21 1.46
CA GLU A 98 -19.71 20.34 0.29
C GLU A 98 -19.35 21.57 -0.54
N MET A 99 -19.48 21.42 -1.86
CA MET A 99 -19.15 22.45 -2.84
C MET A 99 -20.38 22.94 -3.58
N ASP A 100 -20.44 24.24 -3.85
CA ASP A 100 -21.40 24.83 -4.78
C ASP A 100 -21.01 24.66 -6.25
N GLU A 101 -21.78 25.25 -7.16
CA GLU A 101 -21.52 25.27 -8.59
C GLU A 101 -20.26 26.08 -8.95
N SER A 102 -19.94 27.10 -8.16
CA SER A 102 -18.78 28.00 -8.30
C SER A 102 -17.47 27.42 -7.74
N ASN A 103 -17.42 26.12 -7.43
CA ASN A 103 -16.28 25.43 -6.83
C ASN A 103 -15.85 25.96 -5.44
N SER A 104 -16.75 26.64 -4.73
CA SER A 104 -16.49 27.15 -3.39
C SER A 104 -17.05 26.20 -2.33
N ILE A 105 -16.33 26.08 -1.20
CA ILE A 105 -16.78 25.26 -0.06
C ILE A 105 -17.88 26.02 0.67
N VAL A 106 -19.09 25.46 0.71
CA VAL A 106 -20.26 26.09 1.32
C VAL A 106 -20.62 25.51 2.68
N LYS A 107 -20.20 24.27 2.96
CA LYS A 107 -20.47 23.59 4.22
C LYS A 107 -19.37 22.60 4.57
N VAL A 108 -18.98 22.54 5.84
CA VAL A 108 -18.03 21.57 6.36
C VAL A 108 -18.63 20.85 7.56
N ASP A 109 -18.64 19.51 7.50
CA ASP A 109 -18.94 18.63 8.62
C ASP A 109 -17.65 17.97 9.12
N GLY A 110 -17.53 17.81 10.44
CA GLY A 110 -16.35 17.22 11.09
C GLY A 110 -15.17 18.19 11.24
N GLU A 111 -14.21 17.84 12.10
CA GLU A 111 -13.06 18.71 12.40
C GLU A 111 -12.07 18.75 11.21
N PRO A 112 -11.83 19.92 10.60
CA PRO A 112 -10.73 20.07 9.65
C PRO A 112 -9.39 19.86 10.37
N HIS A 113 -8.38 19.40 9.64
CA HIS A 113 -7.02 19.48 10.19
C HIS A 113 -6.63 20.95 10.24
N GLN A 114 -6.61 21.54 11.44
CA GLN A 114 -6.01 22.85 11.68
C GLN A 114 -4.51 22.76 11.37
N SER A 115 -4.12 23.05 10.13
CA SER A 115 -2.80 23.62 9.91
C SER A 115 -2.83 24.97 10.59
N SER A 116 -2.00 25.15 11.61
CA SER A 116 -1.74 26.42 12.27
C SER A 116 -1.41 27.50 11.22
N SER A 117 -2.42 28.23 10.78
CA SER A 117 -2.30 29.39 9.90
C SER A 117 -3.39 30.40 10.21
N SER A 118 -3.41 30.85 11.45
CA SER A 118 -3.95 32.15 11.84
C SER A 118 -3.03 32.68 12.94
N LYS A 119 -2.12 33.59 12.57
CA LYS A 119 -1.26 34.29 13.51
C LYS A 119 -2.10 35.26 14.33
N THR A 120 -2.16 35.06 15.64
CA THR A 120 -2.15 36.17 16.61
C THR A 120 -1.22 35.81 17.77
N ASN A 121 -0.32 36.75 18.03
CA ASN A 121 0.90 36.73 18.85
C ASN A 121 0.88 35.88 20.13
N GLY A 122 1.81 34.92 20.20
CA GLY A 122 2.16 34.18 21.41
C GLY A 122 3.03 32.96 21.10
N THR A 123 4.30 33.04 21.42
CA THR A 123 5.37 32.09 21.09
C THR A 123 5.13 30.68 21.65
N ILE A 124 4.46 29.79 20.91
CA ILE A 124 4.60 28.33 21.08
C ILE A 124 4.54 27.68 19.69
N GLU A 125 5.70 27.49 19.07
CA GLU A 125 5.85 26.51 17.99
C GLU A 125 5.47 25.13 18.55
N SER A 126 4.27 24.65 18.24
CA SER A 126 3.88 23.27 18.48
C SER A 126 4.65 22.35 17.53
N LYS A 127 5.93 22.14 17.82
CA LYS A 127 6.80 21.20 17.09
C LYS A 127 6.12 19.83 17.07
N LYS A 128 5.52 19.47 15.92
CA LYS A 128 5.07 18.08 15.67
C LYS A 128 6.24 17.17 16.02
N LYS A 129 6.04 16.27 17.00
CA LYS A 129 7.10 15.38 17.48
C LYS A 129 7.68 14.63 16.27
N PRO A 130 9.00 14.65 16.05
CA PRO A 130 9.59 14.01 14.88
C PRO A 130 9.26 12.52 14.85
N ILE A 131 8.95 12.00 13.67
CA ILE A 131 8.65 10.57 13.47
C ILE A 131 9.89 9.76 13.87
N GLY A 132 9.72 8.84 14.82
CA GLY A 132 10.78 8.00 15.36
C GLY A 132 11.13 6.85 14.41
N TYR A 133 11.89 7.13 13.34
CA TYR A 133 12.34 6.08 12.43
C TYR A 133 13.43 5.18 13.03
N GLY A 134 13.23 3.87 12.88
CA GLY A 134 14.16 2.81 13.25
C GLY A 134 14.53 2.84 14.74
N CYS A 135 13.59 3.19 15.62
CA CYS A 135 13.85 3.19 17.07
C CYS A 135 14.15 1.78 17.61
N ILE A 136 13.40 0.77 17.18
CA ILE A 136 13.60 -0.63 17.59
C ILE A 136 15.00 -1.12 17.21
N PRO A 137 15.45 -1.08 15.94
CA PRO A 137 16.79 -1.54 15.59
C PRO A 137 17.91 -0.72 16.23
N LYS A 138 17.68 0.56 16.62
CA LYS A 138 18.64 1.34 17.40
C LYS A 138 18.77 0.78 18.82
N LYS A 139 17.64 0.62 19.54
CA LYS A 139 17.60 0.03 20.88
C LYS A 139 18.17 -1.38 20.94
N LEU A 140 17.91 -2.20 19.94
CA LEU A 140 18.45 -3.56 19.87
C LEU A 140 20.00 -3.63 19.82
N LYS A 141 20.68 -2.53 19.47
CA LYS A 141 22.15 -2.43 19.55
C LYS A 141 22.64 -2.22 20.98
N GLU A 142 21.81 -1.60 21.82
CA GLU A 142 22.12 -1.27 23.21
C GLU A 142 21.74 -2.42 24.16
N ILE A 143 20.67 -3.17 23.84
CA ILE A 143 20.21 -4.30 24.66
C ILE A 143 21.13 -5.52 24.46
N PRO A 144 21.69 -6.12 25.55
CA PRO A 144 22.54 -7.31 25.47
C PRO A 144 21.87 -8.50 24.76
N LYS A 145 22.68 -9.34 24.10
CA LYS A 145 22.15 -10.49 23.31
C LYS A 145 21.47 -11.55 24.18
N THR A 146 21.89 -11.69 25.43
CA THR A 146 21.38 -12.63 26.43
C THR A 146 20.07 -12.18 27.07
N SER A 147 19.70 -10.91 26.92
CA SER A 147 18.50 -10.37 27.54
C SER A 147 17.23 -10.95 26.93
N THR A 148 16.23 -11.14 27.78
CA THR A 148 14.85 -11.36 27.31
C THR A 148 14.37 -10.09 26.62
N LEU A 149 13.59 -10.22 25.54
CA LEU A 149 12.99 -9.07 24.87
C LEU A 149 11.49 -9.18 24.96
N VAL A 150 10.84 -8.07 25.28
CA VAL A 150 9.39 -7.94 25.21
C VAL A 150 9.02 -6.85 24.21
N PHE A 151 8.06 -7.14 23.34
CA PHE A 151 7.48 -6.19 22.40
C PHE A 151 6.15 -5.68 22.94
N CYS A 152 6.02 -4.37 23.07
CA CYS A 152 4.79 -3.71 23.49
C CYS A 152 3.99 -3.27 22.27
N HIS A 153 2.75 -3.76 22.12
CA HIS A 153 1.89 -3.42 20.99
C HIS A 153 1.32 -2.00 21.08
N GLU A 154 1.18 -1.44 22.29
CA GLU A 154 0.66 -0.08 22.50
C GLU A 154 1.71 0.98 22.19
N CYS A 155 2.93 0.80 22.71
CA CYS A 155 4.05 1.70 22.45
C CYS A 155 4.71 1.46 21.09
N VAL A 156 4.47 0.30 20.48
CA VAL A 156 5.15 -0.17 19.25
C VAL A 156 6.67 -0.11 19.43
N ASP A 157 7.13 -0.76 20.50
CA ASP A 157 8.52 -0.64 20.94
C ASP A 157 9.01 -1.90 21.66
N VAL A 158 10.32 -2.02 21.82
CA VAL A 158 10.99 -3.16 22.48
C VAL A 158 11.63 -2.74 23.80
N PHE A 159 11.54 -3.64 24.78
CA PHE A 159 12.09 -3.47 26.13
C PHE A 159 12.83 -4.74 26.58
N GLU A 160 13.77 -4.57 27.52
CA GLU A 160 14.58 -5.66 28.09
C GLU A 160 13.84 -6.48 29.17
N THR A 161 12.89 -5.85 29.88
CA THR A 161 12.09 -6.53 30.92
C THR A 161 10.66 -6.01 30.93
N LYS A 162 9.85 -6.55 31.86
CA LYS A 162 8.42 -6.29 32.03
C LYS A 162 8.07 -4.81 31.81
N HIS A 163 7.37 -4.56 30.71
CA HIS A 163 6.82 -3.26 30.40
C HIS A 163 5.42 -3.12 31.02
N LYS A 164 4.99 -1.89 31.32
CA LYS A 164 3.70 -1.64 32.00
C LYS A 164 2.49 -1.99 31.12
N CYS A 165 2.60 -1.81 29.80
CA CYS A 165 1.54 -2.13 28.84
C CYS A 165 1.57 -3.62 28.42
N PRO A 166 0.45 -4.15 27.85
CA PRO A 166 0.40 -5.49 27.27
C PRO A 166 1.53 -5.72 26.27
N SER A 167 2.34 -6.74 26.54
CA SER A 167 3.55 -7.05 25.78
C SER A 167 3.70 -8.56 25.61
N GLU A 168 4.32 -8.98 24.52
CA GLU A 168 4.66 -10.38 24.23
C GLU A 168 6.18 -10.58 24.24
N ILE A 169 6.64 -11.77 24.65
CA ILE A 169 8.07 -12.13 24.57
C ILE A 169 8.41 -12.39 23.11
N VAL A 170 9.47 -11.76 22.62
CA VAL A 170 9.91 -11.86 21.22
C VAL A 170 11.39 -12.18 21.10
N THR A 171 11.76 -12.73 19.96
CA THR A 171 13.16 -12.86 19.54
C THR A 171 13.57 -11.69 18.64
N ARG A 172 14.88 -11.44 18.53
CA ARG A 172 15.43 -10.48 17.55
C ARG A 172 15.03 -10.81 16.11
N THR A 173 14.81 -12.08 15.80
CA THR A 173 14.37 -12.53 14.47
C THR A 173 12.93 -12.13 14.22
N GLN A 174 12.02 -12.31 15.19
CA GLN A 174 10.62 -11.91 15.06
C GLN A 174 10.46 -10.39 14.82
N LEU A 175 11.30 -9.56 15.44
CA LEU A 175 11.32 -8.10 15.23
C LEU A 175 11.69 -7.67 13.79
N ARG A 176 12.16 -8.60 12.95
CA ARG A 176 12.38 -8.36 11.51
C ARG A 176 11.15 -8.60 10.65
N PHE A 177 10.08 -9.14 11.23
CA PHE A 177 8.80 -9.40 10.57
C PHE A 177 7.64 -8.66 11.28
N PRO A 178 7.61 -7.31 11.23
CA PRO A 178 6.55 -6.52 11.87
C PRO A 178 5.12 -6.94 11.52
N THR A 179 4.85 -7.46 10.32
CA THR A 179 3.52 -7.98 9.94
C THR A 179 3.04 -9.14 10.81
N LYS A 180 3.94 -9.84 11.51
CA LYS A 180 3.61 -10.92 12.47
C LYS A 180 3.38 -10.42 13.90
N LEU A 181 3.82 -9.19 14.22
CA LEU A 181 3.76 -8.59 15.56
C LEU A 181 2.66 -7.53 15.65
N LEU A 182 2.52 -6.72 14.61
CA LEU A 182 1.50 -5.69 14.56
C LEU A 182 0.16 -6.33 14.26
N HIS A 183 -0.81 -6.13 15.15
CA HIS A 183 -2.19 -6.52 14.83
C HIS A 183 -2.62 -5.78 13.55
N PRO A 184 -3.17 -6.51 12.55
CA PRO A 184 -3.72 -5.89 11.35
C PRO A 184 -4.75 -4.84 11.75
N LEU A 185 -4.72 -3.68 11.09
CA LEU A 185 -5.77 -2.69 11.28
C LEU A 185 -7.05 -3.23 10.62
N GLU A 186 -7.90 -3.89 11.41
CA GLU A 186 -9.17 -4.47 10.96
C GLU A 186 -10.26 -3.38 10.78
N ALA A 187 -9.97 -2.29 10.08
CA ALA A 187 -10.99 -1.33 9.67
C ALA A 187 -11.52 -1.72 8.28
N GLN A 188 -12.83 -1.99 8.15
CA GLN A 188 -13.43 -2.41 6.88
C GLN A 188 -13.34 -1.35 5.76
N ASN A 189 -12.87 -0.13 6.06
CA ASN A 189 -13.25 1.07 5.32
C ASN A 189 -12.11 2.05 4.98
N GLY A 190 -10.84 1.70 5.23
CA GLY A 190 -9.72 2.57 4.85
C GLY A 190 -8.32 2.01 5.04
N GLU A 191 -8.14 1.19 6.09
CA GLU A 191 -6.84 0.63 6.47
C GLU A 191 -6.82 -0.91 6.49
N ALA A 192 -7.81 -1.57 5.87
CA ALA A 192 -7.89 -3.03 5.87
C ALA A 192 -6.58 -3.61 5.33
N GLN A 193 -5.77 -4.14 6.24
CA GLN A 193 -4.45 -4.65 5.93
C GLN A 193 -4.55 -6.16 5.74
N PHE A 194 -4.47 -6.60 4.49
CA PHE A 194 -4.37 -8.02 4.16
C PHE A 194 -2.92 -8.36 3.83
N PHE A 195 -2.47 -9.53 4.24
CA PHE A 195 -1.11 -9.96 4.05
C PHE A 195 -1.06 -11.12 3.07
N PHE A 196 -0.26 -10.98 2.01
CA PHE A 196 0.02 -12.06 1.06
C PHE A 196 0.37 -13.36 1.80
N SER A 197 -0.18 -14.47 1.33
CA SER A 197 0.20 -15.81 1.81
C SER A 197 1.64 -16.15 1.43
N GLU A 198 2.24 -17.13 2.08
CA GLU A 198 3.61 -17.60 1.76
C GLU A 198 3.78 -17.99 0.28
N GLU A 199 2.79 -18.67 -0.35
CA GLU A 199 2.84 -18.99 -1.79
C GLU A 199 2.94 -17.73 -2.66
N ALA A 200 2.05 -16.75 -2.40
CA ALA A 200 2.04 -15.47 -3.11
C ALA A 200 3.34 -14.68 -2.90
N LEU A 201 3.94 -14.75 -1.70
CA LEU A 201 5.25 -14.16 -1.45
C LEU A 201 6.36 -14.83 -2.24
N GLY A 202 6.32 -16.17 -2.38
CA GLY A 202 7.24 -16.91 -3.26
C GLY A 202 7.15 -16.42 -4.69
N VAL A 203 5.95 -16.46 -5.27
CA VAL A 203 5.70 -16.00 -6.66
C VAL A 203 6.12 -14.54 -6.87
N LEU A 204 5.80 -13.64 -5.94
CA LEU A 204 6.19 -12.23 -6.06
C LEU A 204 7.69 -12.02 -5.88
N SER A 205 8.35 -12.79 -5.02
CA SER A 205 9.81 -12.70 -4.82
C SER A 205 10.55 -13.20 -6.06
N ASP A 206 10.09 -14.31 -6.65
CA ASP A 206 10.64 -14.86 -7.88
C ASP A 206 10.43 -13.89 -9.06
N ALA A 207 9.25 -13.27 -9.15
CA ALA A 207 8.97 -12.23 -10.14
C ALA A 207 9.86 -11.00 -9.96
N VAL A 208 10.11 -10.57 -8.72
CA VAL A 208 11.06 -9.50 -8.42
C VAL A 208 12.46 -9.87 -8.91
N ASP A 209 12.94 -11.09 -8.62
CA ASP A 209 14.26 -11.54 -9.04
C ASP A 209 14.36 -11.66 -10.57
N ARG A 210 13.34 -12.20 -11.25
CA ARG A 210 13.29 -12.32 -12.72
C ARG A 210 13.10 -10.99 -13.44
N SER A 211 12.51 -9.99 -12.79
CA SER A 211 12.38 -8.64 -13.36
C SER A 211 13.71 -7.94 -13.58
N GLN A 212 14.75 -8.36 -12.84
CA GLN A 212 16.08 -7.73 -12.82
C GLN A 212 16.05 -6.23 -12.46
N ALA A 213 15.00 -5.77 -11.78
CA ALA A 213 14.91 -4.39 -11.34
C ALA A 213 15.93 -4.08 -10.23
N ASP A 214 16.62 -2.94 -10.33
CA ASP A 214 17.63 -2.51 -9.35
C ASP A 214 17.01 -2.20 -7.99
N GLY A 215 15.82 -1.60 -8.03
CA GLY A 215 15.06 -1.18 -6.86
C GLY A 215 13.64 -1.73 -6.84
N VAL A 216 13.16 -2.08 -5.64
CA VAL A 216 11.76 -2.43 -5.42
C VAL A 216 11.10 -1.41 -4.49
N LEU A 217 10.04 -0.79 -5.00
CA LEU A 217 9.19 0.12 -4.24
C LEU A 217 7.91 -0.62 -3.82
N CYS A 218 7.83 -1.01 -2.56
CA CYS A 218 6.62 -1.61 -2.00
C CYS A 218 5.62 -0.51 -1.62
N LEU A 219 4.43 -0.53 -2.20
CA LEU A 219 3.35 0.42 -1.90
C LEU A 219 2.17 -0.29 -1.24
N GLY A 220 2.05 -0.17 0.08
CA GLY A 220 1.05 -0.90 0.87
C GLY A 220 1.31 -2.42 0.95
N ALA A 221 2.52 -2.88 0.63
CA ALA A 221 2.90 -4.30 0.61
C ALA A 221 3.98 -4.65 1.66
N PRO A 222 3.72 -4.43 2.96
CA PRO A 222 4.74 -4.55 4.01
C PRO A 222 5.32 -5.97 4.15
N ARG A 223 4.50 -7.02 3.95
CA ARG A 223 4.98 -8.41 4.08
C ARG A 223 5.92 -8.83 2.96
N LEU A 224 5.71 -8.32 1.74
CA LEU A 224 6.67 -8.51 0.65
C LEU A 224 7.97 -7.78 0.96
N PHE A 225 7.89 -6.52 1.41
CA PHE A 225 9.07 -5.75 1.82
C PHE A 225 9.90 -6.47 2.89
N GLU A 226 9.24 -7.03 3.92
CA GLU A 226 9.88 -7.83 4.97
C GLU A 226 10.63 -9.04 4.41
N THR A 227 9.98 -9.76 3.48
CA THR A 227 10.51 -10.96 2.84
C THR A 227 11.76 -10.64 2.01
N LEU A 228 11.66 -9.65 1.10
CA LEU A 228 12.78 -9.22 0.27
C LEU A 228 13.95 -8.70 1.11
N ARG A 229 13.67 -7.98 2.20
CA ARG A 229 14.71 -7.47 3.11
C ARG A 229 15.50 -8.58 3.81
N GLN A 230 14.93 -9.78 3.98
CA GLN A 230 15.66 -10.92 4.56
C GLN A 230 16.62 -11.60 3.58
N GLN A 231 16.46 -11.41 2.27
CA GLN A 231 17.32 -12.04 1.26
C GLN A 231 18.76 -11.52 1.30
N LYS A 232 19.00 -10.32 1.88
CA LYS A 232 20.33 -9.72 2.10
C LYS A 232 21.23 -9.65 0.86
N ASN A 233 20.66 -9.61 -0.33
CA ASN A 233 21.34 -9.51 -1.61
C ASN A 233 21.74 -8.06 -1.99
N GLY A 234 21.63 -7.10 -1.07
CA GLY A 234 21.98 -5.70 -1.31
C GLY A 234 20.95 -4.89 -2.12
N ARG A 235 19.81 -5.47 -2.48
CA ARG A 235 18.74 -4.82 -3.24
C ARG A 235 18.28 -3.50 -2.62
N HIS A 236 18.08 -2.49 -3.46
CA HIS A 236 17.48 -1.23 -3.03
C HIS A 236 15.99 -1.48 -2.74
N LEU A 237 15.56 -1.22 -1.51
CA LEU A 237 14.19 -1.44 -1.06
C LEU A 237 13.65 -0.19 -0.36
N PHE A 238 12.42 0.20 -0.72
CA PHE A 238 11.69 1.27 -0.04
C PHE A 238 10.23 0.87 0.17
N LEU A 239 9.69 1.10 1.36
CA LEU A 239 8.29 0.87 1.70
C LEU A 239 7.56 2.21 1.88
N LEU A 240 6.50 2.40 1.11
CA LEU A 240 5.49 3.43 1.34
C LEU A 240 4.23 2.76 1.87
N ASP A 241 3.80 3.15 3.07
CA ASP A 241 2.59 2.61 3.71
C ASP A 241 1.87 3.71 4.47
N TYR A 242 0.56 3.60 4.64
CA TYR A 242 -0.18 4.52 5.49
C TYR A 242 0.07 4.26 6.98
N ASP A 243 0.31 2.99 7.34
CA ASP A 243 0.52 2.58 8.73
C ASP A 243 1.88 3.04 9.25
N LYS A 244 1.86 4.15 10.01
CA LYS A 244 3.05 4.74 10.62
C LYS A 244 3.78 3.82 11.60
N ARG A 245 3.16 2.73 12.08
CA ARG A 245 3.79 1.82 13.05
C ARG A 245 5.05 1.20 12.49
N TYR A 246 5.12 0.95 11.18
CA TYR A 246 6.32 0.44 10.51
C TYR A 246 7.54 1.37 10.63
N ALA A 247 7.36 2.68 10.89
CA ALA A 247 8.48 3.59 11.14
C ALA A 247 9.37 3.13 12.29
N HIS A 248 8.81 2.47 13.31
CA HIS A 248 9.57 2.03 14.48
C HIS A 248 10.59 0.93 14.11
N PHE A 249 10.29 0.13 13.10
CA PHE A 249 11.09 -1.02 12.67
C PHE A 249 12.10 -0.68 11.56
N TYR A 250 11.83 0.35 10.77
CA TYR A 250 12.61 0.64 9.57
C TYR A 250 13.30 2.01 9.64
N PRO A 251 14.55 2.11 9.15
CA PRO A 251 15.21 3.40 9.04
C PRO A 251 14.48 4.28 8.02
N SER A 252 14.60 5.59 8.17
CA SER A 252 13.93 6.57 7.30
C SER A 252 14.31 6.49 5.82
N ARG A 253 15.46 5.88 5.51
CA ARG A 253 15.91 5.60 4.12
C ARG A 253 15.19 4.42 3.45
N GLN A 254 14.38 3.67 4.20
CA GLN A 254 13.65 2.48 3.69
C GLN A 254 12.14 2.56 3.94
N PHE A 255 11.65 3.58 4.65
CA PHE A 255 10.23 3.70 4.97
C PHE A 255 9.77 5.15 4.93
N GLY A 256 8.55 5.36 4.43
CA GLY A 256 7.85 6.62 4.44
C GLY A 256 6.35 6.44 4.69
N GLN A 257 5.78 7.21 5.62
CA GLN A 257 4.33 7.22 5.76
C GLN A 257 3.71 7.95 4.56
N TYR A 258 2.79 7.30 3.85
CA TYR A 258 2.29 7.77 2.57
C TYR A 258 0.82 7.42 2.33
N SER A 259 0.06 8.33 1.74
CA SER A 259 -1.33 8.10 1.31
C SER A 259 -1.41 7.93 -0.21
N MET A 260 -1.65 6.69 -0.64
CA MET A 260 -1.56 6.26 -2.04
C MET A 260 -2.65 6.78 -2.97
N LEU A 261 -3.73 7.39 -2.45
CA LEU A 261 -4.81 7.92 -3.29
C LEU A 261 -4.70 9.42 -3.55
N VAL A 262 -3.88 10.12 -2.76
CA VAL A 262 -3.71 11.58 -2.84
C VAL A 262 -2.24 11.98 -2.91
N ASP A 263 -1.35 11.01 -3.15
CA ASP A 263 0.08 11.23 -3.32
C ASP A 263 0.72 12.08 -2.20
N HIS A 264 0.37 11.78 -0.94
CA HIS A 264 0.73 12.62 0.20
C HIS A 264 1.74 11.95 1.14
N PHE A 265 2.82 12.65 1.45
CA PHE A 265 3.82 12.24 2.45
C PHE A 265 3.57 12.97 3.78
N TYR A 266 3.54 12.23 4.89
CA TYR A 266 3.32 12.83 6.22
C TYR A 266 4.59 13.37 6.88
N ASP A 267 5.77 12.95 6.39
CA ASP A 267 7.07 13.57 6.70
C ASP A 267 7.60 14.21 5.41
N ASN A 268 7.83 15.52 5.44
CA ASN A 268 8.32 16.30 4.31
C ASN A 268 9.69 15.82 3.80
N LYS A 269 10.50 15.19 4.65
CA LYS A 269 11.79 14.61 4.25
C LYS A 269 11.65 13.28 3.53
N THR A 270 10.47 12.63 3.56
CA THR A 270 10.24 11.35 2.87
C THR A 270 10.41 11.51 1.37
N ALA A 271 9.88 12.59 0.79
CA ALA A 271 10.03 12.86 -0.64
C ALA A 271 11.51 12.91 -1.06
N THR A 272 12.35 13.63 -0.31
CA THR A 272 13.80 13.69 -0.56
C THR A 272 14.47 12.33 -0.44
N ARG A 273 14.12 11.52 0.57
CA ARG A 273 14.70 10.18 0.76
C ARG A 273 14.27 9.21 -0.34
N LEU A 274 13.03 9.32 -0.80
CA LEU A 274 12.52 8.55 -1.93
C LEU A 274 13.22 8.96 -3.23
N SER A 275 13.44 10.27 -3.46
CA SER A 275 14.25 10.75 -4.58
C SER A 275 15.67 10.20 -4.55
N ALA A 276 16.30 10.10 -3.36
CA ALA A 276 17.62 9.49 -3.23
C ALA A 276 17.61 7.99 -3.61
N PHE A 277 16.61 7.23 -3.14
CA PHE A 277 16.39 5.84 -3.57
C PHE A 277 16.23 5.73 -5.09
N PHE A 278 15.39 6.58 -5.69
CA PHE A 278 15.17 6.60 -7.13
C PHE A 278 16.41 6.97 -7.93
N ALA A 279 17.25 7.89 -7.44
CA ALA A 279 18.49 8.28 -8.08
C ALA A 279 19.48 7.11 -8.24
N GLU A 280 19.48 6.19 -7.28
CA GLU A 280 20.35 5.01 -7.25
C GLU A 280 19.87 3.86 -8.16
N CYS A 281 18.60 3.85 -8.56
CA CYS A 281 18.00 2.73 -9.31
C CYS A 281 17.76 3.12 -10.78
N ALA A 282 18.44 2.49 -11.75
CA ALA A 282 18.13 2.74 -13.17
C ALA A 282 16.76 2.15 -13.54
N SER A 283 16.42 1.02 -12.94
CA SER A 283 15.14 0.35 -13.06
C SER A 283 14.46 0.18 -11.70
N VAL A 284 13.15 0.43 -11.64
CA VAL A 284 12.34 0.26 -10.42
C VAL A 284 11.13 -0.60 -10.71
N LEU A 285 10.88 -1.61 -9.88
CA LEU A 285 9.62 -2.34 -9.84
C LEU A 285 8.79 -1.88 -8.64
N LEU A 286 7.65 -1.25 -8.91
CA LEU A 286 6.64 -0.95 -7.90
C LEU A 286 5.74 -2.17 -7.70
N VAL A 287 5.66 -2.69 -6.47
CA VAL A 287 4.68 -3.72 -6.10
C VAL A 287 3.66 -3.10 -5.16
N CYS A 288 2.39 -3.05 -5.60
CA CYS A 288 1.32 -2.39 -4.89
C CYS A 288 0.21 -3.35 -4.47
N ASP A 289 -0.18 -3.29 -3.20
CA ASP A 289 -1.29 -4.04 -2.62
C ASP A 289 -2.30 -3.07 -1.99
N PRO A 290 -3.11 -2.38 -2.82
CA PRO A 290 -4.07 -1.41 -2.32
C PRO A 290 -5.29 -2.10 -1.69
N PRO A 291 -6.09 -1.39 -0.87
CA PRO A 291 -7.37 -1.92 -0.40
C PRO A 291 -8.27 -2.35 -1.58
N PHE A 292 -8.99 -3.48 -1.47
CA PHE A 292 -9.76 -4.05 -2.59
C PHE A 292 -10.81 -3.14 -3.23
N GLY A 293 -11.34 -2.18 -2.46
CA GLY A 293 -12.29 -1.16 -2.91
C GLY A 293 -11.62 0.18 -3.24
N VAL A 294 -10.34 0.19 -3.60
CA VAL A 294 -9.59 1.39 -3.96
C VAL A 294 -10.16 2.04 -5.23
N PHE A 295 -10.11 3.37 -5.29
CA PHE A 295 -10.40 4.09 -6.51
C PHE A 295 -9.17 4.02 -7.43
N ILE A 296 -9.33 3.33 -8.57
CA ILE A 296 -8.23 3.10 -9.53
C ILE A 296 -7.69 4.40 -10.09
N GLU A 297 -8.58 5.34 -10.42
CA GLU A 297 -8.17 6.56 -11.11
C GLU A 297 -7.19 7.42 -10.26
N PRO A 298 -7.48 7.72 -8.97
CA PRO A 298 -6.51 8.36 -8.09
C PRO A 298 -5.26 7.53 -7.82
N LEU A 299 -5.38 6.20 -7.62
CA LEU A 299 -4.22 5.32 -7.41
C LEU A 299 -3.24 5.39 -8.59
N MET A 300 -3.75 5.28 -9.82
CA MET A 300 -2.92 5.34 -11.03
C MET A 300 -2.28 6.73 -11.21
N ARG A 301 -2.95 7.82 -10.80
CA ARG A 301 -2.32 9.16 -10.77
C ARG A 301 -1.13 9.20 -9.81
N SER A 302 -1.28 8.64 -8.60
CA SER A 302 -0.18 8.57 -7.64
C SER A 302 0.98 7.70 -8.14
N ILE A 303 0.69 6.58 -8.82
CA ILE A 303 1.73 5.75 -9.45
C ILE A 303 2.45 6.52 -10.56
N GLU A 304 1.74 7.27 -11.40
CA GLU A 304 2.36 8.11 -12.42
C GLU A 304 3.23 9.22 -11.81
N SER A 305 2.79 9.85 -10.73
CA SER A 305 3.63 10.79 -9.97
C SER A 305 4.92 10.14 -9.44
N LEU A 306 4.85 8.89 -8.96
CA LEU A 306 6.04 8.14 -8.51
C LEU A 306 6.98 7.82 -9.67
N LYS A 307 6.43 7.41 -10.82
CA LYS A 307 7.18 7.18 -12.06
C LYS A 307 7.86 8.44 -12.56
N GLN A 308 7.19 9.59 -12.49
CA GLN A 308 7.78 10.86 -12.86
C GLN A 308 8.91 11.27 -11.90
N ARG A 309 8.72 11.13 -10.58
CA ARG A 309 9.79 11.38 -9.59
C ARG A 309 11.02 10.51 -9.81
N HIS A 310 10.84 9.28 -10.27
CA HIS A 310 11.96 8.40 -10.64
C HIS A 310 12.74 8.98 -11.83
N LYS A 311 12.05 9.35 -12.91
CA LYS A 311 12.67 10.01 -14.07
C LYS A 311 13.42 11.29 -13.66
N ASP A 312 12.78 12.14 -12.86
CA ASP A 312 13.36 13.42 -12.42
C ASP A 312 14.61 13.19 -11.57
N ALA A 313 14.58 12.27 -10.61
CA ALA A 313 15.73 11.95 -9.77
C ALA A 313 16.92 11.43 -10.60
N ARG A 314 16.64 10.59 -11.61
CA ARG A 314 17.65 10.05 -12.52
C ARG A 314 18.22 11.12 -13.44
N PHE A 315 17.39 12.03 -13.93
CA PHE A 315 17.82 13.18 -14.72
C PHE A 315 18.76 14.10 -13.92
N VAL A 316 18.36 14.46 -12.70
CA VAL A 316 19.17 15.31 -11.81
C VAL A 316 20.52 14.66 -11.52
N ILE A 317 20.57 13.37 -11.19
CA ILE A 317 21.83 12.69 -10.89
C ILE A 317 22.70 12.54 -12.14
N ALA A 318 22.13 12.26 -13.31
CA ALA A 318 22.88 12.25 -14.56
C ALA A 318 23.50 13.62 -14.86
N LEU A 319 22.74 14.70 -14.65
CA LEU A 319 23.21 16.07 -14.81
C LEU A 319 24.36 16.39 -13.85
N LEU A 320 24.19 16.10 -12.55
CA LEU A 320 25.22 16.31 -11.54
C LEU A 320 26.51 15.53 -11.84
N ARG A 321 26.40 14.29 -12.31
CA ARG A 321 27.56 13.47 -12.72
C ARG A 321 28.27 14.05 -13.93
N LYS A 322 27.55 14.61 -14.90
CA LYS A 322 28.13 15.26 -16.09
C LYS A 322 29.00 16.47 -15.73
N PHE A 323 28.62 17.21 -14.68
CA PHE A 323 29.37 18.38 -14.20
C PHE A 323 30.37 18.06 -13.09
N SER A 324 30.41 16.83 -12.58
CA SER A 324 31.35 16.41 -11.54
C SER A 324 32.72 16.13 -12.16
N ARG A 325 33.68 17.03 -11.93
CA ARG A 325 35.08 16.82 -12.33
C ARG A 325 35.77 15.93 -11.29
N THR A 326 36.08 14.69 -11.67
CA THR A 326 36.91 13.79 -10.85
C THR A 326 38.35 13.85 -11.35
N TYR A 327 39.33 13.82 -10.43
CA TYR A 327 40.75 13.85 -10.77
C TYR A 327 41.45 12.65 -10.13
N ILE A 328 42.32 11.96 -10.89
CA ILE A 328 43.28 10.99 -10.35
C ILE A 328 44.70 11.53 -10.46
N LEU A 329 45.56 11.13 -9.54
CA LEU A 329 46.99 11.43 -9.57
C LEU A 329 47.74 10.26 -10.22
N VAL A 330 48.37 10.50 -11.36
CA VAL A 330 49.29 9.55 -12.01
C VAL A 330 50.64 10.24 -12.18
N ASN A 331 51.71 9.66 -11.64
CA ASN A 331 53.06 10.22 -11.70
C ASN A 331 53.14 11.71 -11.29
N LYS A 332 52.50 12.07 -10.16
CA LYS A 332 52.38 13.45 -9.64
C LYS A 332 51.66 14.46 -10.57
N ARG A 333 51.03 14.02 -11.66
CA ARG A 333 50.17 14.86 -12.52
C ARG A 333 48.71 14.61 -12.19
N LYS A 334 47.93 15.69 -12.07
CA LYS A 334 46.46 15.61 -11.97
C LYS A 334 45.89 15.32 -13.35
N ILE A 335 45.31 14.16 -13.52
CA ILE A 335 44.57 13.78 -14.73
C ILE A 335 43.08 13.88 -14.39
N MET A 336 42.34 14.69 -15.16
CA MET A 336 40.89 14.71 -15.06
C MET A 336 40.35 13.42 -15.66
N VAL A 337 39.64 12.65 -14.85
CA VAL A 337 38.95 11.43 -15.29
C VAL A 337 37.48 11.76 -15.33
N GLN A 338 36.88 11.62 -16.52
CA GLN A 338 35.43 11.54 -16.58
C GLN A 338 35.05 10.19 -15.97
N PRO A 339 34.28 10.14 -14.86
CA PRO A 339 33.80 8.86 -14.38
C PRO A 339 33.01 8.18 -15.51
N GLU A 340 33.17 6.86 -15.69
CA GLU A 340 32.26 6.09 -16.52
C GLU A 340 30.83 6.49 -16.14
N LEU A 341 30.05 6.94 -17.12
CA LEU A 341 28.67 7.38 -16.92
C LEU A 341 27.77 6.16 -16.66
N LYS A 342 28.00 5.42 -15.57
CA LYS A 342 27.07 4.43 -15.06
C LYS A 342 25.77 5.14 -14.71
N GLY A 343 24.69 4.77 -15.40
CA GLY A 343 23.36 5.34 -15.21
C GLY A 343 22.95 6.42 -16.22
N THR A 344 23.38 6.34 -17.48
CA THR A 344 22.73 7.03 -18.62
C THR A 344 21.59 6.23 -19.23
N GLU A 345 21.45 4.95 -18.85
CA GLU A 345 20.29 4.09 -19.14
C GLU A 345 18.99 4.85 -18.85
N PRO A 346 18.00 4.84 -19.77
CA PRO A 346 16.69 5.42 -19.54
C PRO A 346 16.08 4.88 -18.26
N ALA A 347 15.54 5.78 -17.43
CA ALA A 347 14.84 5.40 -16.22
C ALA A 347 13.64 4.50 -16.58
N THR A 348 13.70 3.24 -16.14
CA THR A 348 12.67 2.24 -16.42
C THR A 348 11.85 2.00 -15.15
N PHE A 349 10.53 2.07 -15.25
CA PHE A 349 9.64 1.92 -14.11
C PHE A 349 8.51 0.96 -14.46
N TYR A 350 8.49 -0.18 -13.77
CA TYR A 350 7.46 -1.21 -13.88
C TYR A 350 6.49 -1.11 -12.71
N GLY A 351 5.25 -1.53 -12.92
CA GLY A 351 4.26 -1.69 -11.85
C GLY A 351 3.68 -3.09 -11.82
N CYS A 352 3.41 -3.59 -10.62
CA CYS A 352 2.71 -4.85 -10.36
C CYS A 352 1.70 -4.60 -9.24
N ILE A 353 0.41 -4.60 -9.60
CA ILE A 353 -0.69 -4.20 -8.70
C ILE A 353 -1.57 -5.42 -8.42
N ALA A 354 -1.66 -5.81 -7.14
CA ALA A 354 -2.53 -6.89 -6.68
C ALA A 354 -3.94 -6.35 -6.38
N ILE A 355 -4.93 -6.66 -7.22
CA ILE A 355 -6.29 -6.15 -7.03
C ILE A 355 -7.34 -7.12 -7.58
N PRO A 356 -8.61 -7.11 -7.07
CA PRO A 356 -9.66 -7.88 -7.70
C PRO A 356 -9.82 -7.60 -9.19
N MET A 357 -9.89 -8.65 -9.99
CA MET A 357 -9.89 -8.59 -11.46
C MET A 357 -10.95 -7.65 -12.06
N PHE A 358 -12.13 -7.60 -11.43
CA PHE A 358 -13.23 -6.74 -11.86
C PHE A 358 -12.97 -5.24 -11.61
N VAL A 359 -12.06 -4.90 -10.72
CA VAL A 359 -11.57 -3.53 -10.50
C VAL A 359 -10.37 -3.26 -11.41
N GLY A 360 -9.44 -4.21 -11.51
CA GLY A 360 -8.24 -4.07 -12.33
C GLY A 360 -8.51 -3.91 -13.83
N LYS A 361 -9.69 -4.27 -14.34
CA LYS A 361 -10.13 -3.93 -15.72
C LYS A 361 -10.02 -2.44 -16.05
N HIS A 362 -10.10 -1.56 -15.05
CA HIS A 362 -9.94 -0.11 -15.24
C HIS A 362 -8.48 0.27 -15.50
N ILE A 363 -7.51 -0.49 -14.94
CA ILE A 363 -6.08 -0.34 -15.23
C ILE A 363 -5.84 -0.67 -16.71
N LEU A 364 -6.31 -1.83 -17.18
CA LEU A 364 -6.17 -2.28 -18.59
C LEU A 364 -6.84 -1.35 -19.63
N ARG A 365 -7.84 -0.56 -19.20
CA ARG A 365 -8.47 0.44 -20.05
C ARG A 365 -7.63 1.69 -20.19
N LYS A 366 -6.96 2.08 -19.11
CA LYS A 366 -6.18 3.32 -18.99
C LYS A 366 -4.76 3.16 -19.54
N ASP A 367 -4.12 2.03 -19.25
CA ASP A 367 -2.78 1.71 -19.73
C ASP A 367 -2.81 0.37 -20.48
N LYS A 368 -2.44 0.41 -21.76
CA LYS A 368 -2.44 -0.76 -22.65
C LYS A 368 -1.19 -1.61 -22.51
N ASN A 369 -0.16 -1.13 -21.84
CA ASN A 369 1.05 -1.91 -21.53
C ASN A 369 0.80 -2.89 -20.39
N TYR A 370 -0.21 -2.63 -19.55
CA TYR A 370 -0.60 -3.55 -18.49
C TYR A 370 -1.34 -4.76 -19.06
N TRP A 371 -1.03 -5.93 -18.52
CA TRP A 371 -1.78 -7.16 -18.70
C TRP A 371 -2.11 -7.78 -17.33
N MET A 372 -2.99 -8.78 -17.32
CA MET A 372 -3.42 -9.47 -16.10
C MET A 372 -2.82 -10.87 -16.06
N SER A 373 -2.03 -11.16 -15.02
CA SER A 373 -1.57 -12.51 -14.70
C SER A 373 -2.75 -13.39 -14.26
N ASP A 374 -2.73 -14.64 -14.69
CA ASP A 374 -3.69 -15.66 -14.26
C ASP A 374 -3.46 -16.10 -12.81
N TYR A 375 -2.32 -15.73 -12.20
CA TYR A 375 -1.99 -16.06 -10.82
C TYR A 375 -3.03 -15.52 -9.83
N ARG A 376 -3.59 -16.45 -9.05
CA ARG A 376 -4.63 -16.22 -8.05
C ARG A 376 -3.98 -15.83 -6.72
N VAL A 377 -3.83 -14.53 -6.50
CA VAL A 377 -3.20 -14.00 -5.29
C VAL A 377 -4.02 -14.34 -4.04
N THR A 378 -3.39 -14.97 -3.06
CA THR A 378 -4.00 -15.35 -1.77
C THR A 378 -3.44 -14.58 -0.59
N TYR A 379 -4.24 -14.49 0.47
CA TYR A 379 -3.93 -13.72 1.68
C TYR A 379 -4.25 -14.51 2.96
N ASP A 380 -3.33 -14.54 3.92
CA ASP A 380 -3.45 -15.39 5.12
C ASP A 380 -4.58 -14.93 6.05
N ASN A 381 -4.70 -13.62 6.25
CA ASN A 381 -5.67 -13.02 7.18
C ASN A 381 -7.02 -12.68 6.51
N HIS A 382 -7.24 -13.09 5.26
CA HIS A 382 -8.50 -12.85 4.56
C HIS A 382 -9.40 -14.09 4.49
N LYS A 383 -10.58 -14.04 5.12
CA LYS A 383 -11.51 -15.19 5.26
C LYS A 383 -11.94 -15.87 3.95
N VAL A 384 -12.01 -15.14 2.84
CA VAL A 384 -12.42 -15.65 1.51
C VAL A 384 -11.20 -15.86 0.61
N PHE A 385 -10.43 -14.82 0.38
CA PHE A 385 -9.22 -14.80 -0.45
C PHE A 385 -7.99 -15.54 0.12
N ALA A 386 -8.09 -16.20 1.28
CA ALA A 386 -7.12 -17.24 1.68
C ALA A 386 -7.20 -18.49 0.79
N LYS A 387 -8.29 -18.68 0.03
CA LYS A 387 -8.49 -19.87 -0.82
C LYS A 387 -8.27 -19.51 -2.30
N PRO A 388 -7.37 -20.20 -3.03
CA PRO A 388 -7.15 -19.96 -4.46
C PRO A 388 -8.41 -20.10 -5.33
N SER A 389 -9.34 -20.97 -4.95
CA SER A 389 -10.61 -21.16 -5.65
C SER A 389 -11.64 -20.05 -5.40
N LYS A 390 -11.38 -19.14 -4.45
CA LYS A 390 -12.30 -18.05 -4.07
C LYS A 390 -11.71 -16.65 -4.25
N THR A 391 -10.40 -16.53 -4.42
CA THR A 391 -9.78 -15.22 -4.64
C THR A 391 -10.05 -14.70 -6.04
N THR A 392 -10.59 -13.48 -6.10
CA THR A 392 -10.73 -12.70 -7.34
C THR A 392 -9.52 -11.82 -7.60
N VAL A 393 -8.54 -11.79 -6.69
CA VAL A 393 -7.35 -10.94 -6.80
C VAL A 393 -6.38 -11.55 -7.82
N ARG A 394 -5.88 -10.69 -8.71
CA ARG A 394 -4.87 -10.99 -9.74
C ARG A 394 -3.81 -9.91 -9.72
N LEU A 395 -2.68 -10.18 -10.37
CA LEU A 395 -1.63 -9.19 -10.60
C LEU A 395 -1.86 -8.50 -11.94
N PHE A 396 -1.84 -7.17 -11.93
CA PHE A 396 -1.90 -6.32 -13.11
C PHE A 396 -0.55 -5.65 -13.27
N THR A 397 0.12 -5.85 -14.40
CA THR A 397 1.52 -5.46 -14.55
C THR A 397 1.91 -5.19 -16.00
N ASP A 398 2.94 -4.35 -16.19
CA ASP A 398 3.63 -4.08 -17.45
C ASP A 398 4.97 -4.84 -17.57
N LEU A 399 5.30 -5.71 -16.61
CA LEU A 399 6.42 -6.66 -16.74
C LEU A 399 6.17 -7.65 -17.88
N LYS A 400 7.23 -8.28 -18.41
CA LYS A 400 7.06 -9.34 -19.41
C LYS A 400 6.36 -10.57 -18.80
N PRO A 401 5.57 -11.34 -19.58
CA PRO A 401 4.83 -12.49 -19.04
C PRO A 401 5.68 -13.63 -18.46
N ASP A 402 6.89 -13.85 -18.99
CA ASP A 402 7.86 -14.85 -18.56
C ASP A 402 8.44 -14.61 -17.16
N VAL A 403 8.31 -13.37 -16.65
CA VAL A 403 8.70 -13.01 -15.28
C VAL A 403 7.88 -13.79 -14.23
N PHE A 404 6.64 -14.17 -14.55
CA PHE A 404 5.78 -14.94 -13.65
C PHE A 404 5.88 -16.43 -13.94
N ASP A 405 6.90 -17.07 -13.38
CA ASP A 405 7.04 -18.53 -13.41
C ASP A 405 6.10 -19.19 -12.38
N LEU A 406 5.12 -19.94 -12.88
CA LEU A 406 4.16 -20.68 -12.05
C LEU A 406 4.33 -22.20 -12.20
N SER A 407 5.47 -22.68 -12.71
CA SER A 407 5.74 -24.12 -12.90
C SER A 407 5.62 -24.93 -11.62
N ALA A 408 6.06 -24.36 -10.50
CA ALA A 408 6.02 -24.99 -9.18
C ALA A 408 4.70 -24.77 -8.43
N VAL A 409 3.74 -24.07 -9.04
CA VAL A 409 2.45 -23.75 -8.39
C VAL A 409 1.36 -24.68 -8.91
N ASP A 410 0.71 -25.38 -7.99
CA ASP A 410 -0.37 -26.30 -8.32
C ASP A 410 -1.53 -25.59 -9.03
N GLY A 411 -2.01 -26.20 -10.11
CA GLY A 411 -3.17 -25.70 -10.84
C GLY A 411 -2.86 -24.69 -11.96
N TYR A 412 -1.60 -24.57 -12.36
CA TYR A 412 -1.16 -23.79 -13.52
C TYR A 412 -0.50 -24.66 -14.57
N LYS A 413 -0.47 -24.15 -15.81
CA LYS A 413 0.24 -24.75 -16.95
C LYS A 413 0.83 -23.63 -17.80
N PHE A 414 1.88 -23.93 -18.55
CA PHE A 414 2.39 -23.00 -19.55
C PHE A 414 1.52 -23.03 -20.81
N CYS A 415 1.19 -21.87 -21.37
CA CYS A 415 0.54 -21.76 -22.66
C CYS A 415 1.56 -21.26 -23.68
N GLU A 416 1.95 -22.13 -24.61
CA GLU A 416 2.96 -21.83 -25.64
C GLU A 416 2.52 -20.68 -26.56
N PHE A 417 1.24 -20.64 -26.96
CA PHE A 417 0.72 -19.56 -27.82
C PHE A 417 0.70 -18.17 -27.17
N CYS A 418 0.59 -18.10 -25.84
CA CYS A 418 0.59 -16.84 -25.10
C CYS A 418 1.93 -16.59 -24.38
N GLU A 419 2.87 -17.53 -24.48
CA GLU A 419 4.18 -17.54 -23.82
C GLU A 419 4.10 -17.17 -22.33
N ARG A 420 3.11 -17.70 -21.62
CA ARG A 420 2.87 -17.40 -20.20
C ARG A 420 2.16 -18.51 -19.46
N TYR A 421 2.32 -18.52 -18.14
CA TYR A 421 1.55 -19.42 -17.28
C TYR A 421 0.10 -18.97 -17.16
N VAL A 422 -0.80 -19.94 -17.25
CA VAL A 422 -2.25 -19.76 -17.15
C VAL A 422 -2.83 -20.81 -16.20
N SER A 423 -4.03 -20.56 -15.68
CA SER A 423 -4.71 -21.58 -14.87
C SER A 423 -4.94 -22.84 -15.71
N LYS A 424 -4.80 -24.04 -15.13
CA LYS A 424 -4.93 -25.32 -15.84
C LYS A 424 -6.26 -25.46 -16.61
N ASP A 425 -7.33 -24.89 -16.04
CA ASP A 425 -8.69 -24.93 -16.58
C ASP A 425 -8.92 -23.86 -17.67
N ASN A 426 -7.99 -22.90 -17.80
CA ASN A 426 -8.05 -21.87 -18.83
C ASN A 426 -7.61 -22.46 -20.19
N LYS A 427 -8.36 -22.14 -21.24
CA LYS A 427 -8.11 -22.61 -22.60
C LYS A 427 -7.75 -21.42 -23.49
N HIS A 428 -6.75 -21.60 -24.35
CA HIS A 428 -6.40 -20.61 -25.36
C HIS A 428 -7.55 -20.44 -26.35
N CYS A 429 -7.96 -19.20 -26.60
CA CYS A 429 -8.92 -18.88 -27.64
C CYS A 429 -8.16 -18.46 -28.89
N PHE A 430 -8.11 -19.32 -29.91
CA PHE A 430 -7.44 -19.03 -31.19
C PHE A 430 -8.08 -17.86 -31.94
N MET A 431 -9.39 -17.66 -31.80
CA MET A 431 -10.08 -16.51 -32.41
C MET A 431 -9.64 -15.17 -31.81
N CYS A 432 -9.39 -15.14 -30.50
CA CYS A 432 -8.96 -13.93 -29.79
C CYS A 432 -7.44 -13.86 -29.62
N SER A 433 -6.70 -14.90 -30.03
CA SER A 433 -5.27 -15.08 -29.78
C SER A 433 -4.88 -14.85 -28.31
N THR A 434 -5.73 -15.28 -27.37
CA THR A 434 -5.50 -15.05 -25.94
C THR A 434 -6.19 -16.07 -25.04
N CYS A 435 -5.56 -16.39 -23.90
CA CYS A 435 -6.17 -17.12 -22.80
C CYS A 435 -7.08 -16.20 -21.98
N THR A 436 -8.37 -16.18 -22.30
CA THR A 436 -9.36 -15.36 -21.60
C THR A 436 -9.68 -15.95 -20.22
N SER A 437 -9.07 -15.41 -19.17
CA SER A 437 -9.38 -15.77 -17.78
C SER A 437 -10.87 -15.55 -17.48
N LYS A 438 -11.66 -16.62 -17.39
CA LYS A 438 -13.07 -16.57 -17.00
C LYS A 438 -13.21 -16.53 -15.48
N VAL A 439 -14.19 -15.77 -14.99
CA VAL A 439 -14.69 -15.92 -13.63
C VAL A 439 -15.47 -17.24 -13.61
N SER A 440 -14.94 -18.27 -12.95
CA SER A 440 -15.67 -19.52 -12.67
C SER A 440 -16.76 -19.29 -11.63
#